data_AF-A0A7Y3EXH6-F1
#
_entry.id   AF-A0A7Y3EXH6-F1
#
_cell.length_a   1.000
_cell.length_b   1.000
_cell.length_c   1.000
_cell.angle_alpha   90.00
_cell.angle_beta   90.00
_cell.angle_gamma   90.00
#
_symmetry.space_group_name_H-M   'P 1'
#
loop_
_entity.id
_entity.type
_entity.pdbx_description
1 polymer ?
#
loop_
_entity_poly.entity_id
_entity_poly.type
_entity_poly.pdbx_seq_one_letter_code
_entity_poly.pdbx_strand_id
1 'polypeptide(L)'
;EAFACGLRILGEGQLSLTKFLIITDGPVDISNFRELWTHILERVNWQRDLFIFANVSQDTLDYTGPSVNKGSKALLMGLGPDKIRELPDTFAGVLPRGCCNPVAYMPGTLVVEGDSYESDADLAERLAEFSELSRWPVILLVDSSNEATCSMQEFLWTFFTRFEPAADIHGSATSVQRFHVGLEPPIVFDCRMKPWYTEVLEVDQPTRELVDEKFDRIIPYKWR
;
A
#
# COMPACT_ATOMS: atom_id res chain seq x y z
N GLU A 1 4.53 5.98 -23.34
CA GLU A 1 3.76 7.21 -22.97
C GLU A 1 3.37 7.21 -21.49
N ALA A 2 2.75 6.14 -20.96
CA ALA A 2 2.32 6.01 -19.56
C ALA A 2 3.35 6.47 -18.51
N PHE A 3 4.60 6.02 -18.60
CA PHE A 3 5.67 6.43 -17.67
C PHE A 3 5.90 7.96 -17.64
N ALA A 4 5.94 8.60 -18.81
CA ALA A 4 6.13 10.05 -18.91
C ALA A 4 4.93 10.82 -18.35
N CYS A 5 3.71 10.33 -18.57
CA CYS A 5 2.50 10.86 -17.93
C CYS A 5 2.58 10.74 -16.41
N GLY A 6 3.08 9.62 -15.89
CA GLY A 6 3.30 9.42 -14.46
C GLY A 6 4.25 10.43 -13.85
N LEU A 7 5.40 10.67 -14.50
CA LEU A 7 6.33 11.70 -14.05
C LEU A 7 5.74 13.10 -14.08
N ARG A 8 4.87 13.41 -15.06
CA ARG A 8 4.16 14.69 -15.09
C ARG A 8 3.25 14.84 -13.87
N ILE A 9 2.49 13.80 -13.52
CA ILE A 9 1.62 13.81 -12.32
C ILE A 9 2.47 14.01 -11.06
N LEU A 10 3.55 13.24 -10.91
CA LEU A 10 4.44 13.33 -9.75
C LEU A 10 5.22 14.66 -9.67
N GLY A 11 5.24 15.47 -10.74
CA GLY A 11 5.87 16.78 -10.78
C GLY A 11 4.90 17.97 -10.65
N GLU A 12 3.58 17.74 -10.62
CA GLU A 12 2.59 18.81 -10.79
C GLU A 12 1.99 19.27 -9.45
N GLY A 13 2.35 20.47 -9.00
CA GLY A 13 1.68 21.17 -7.89
C GLY A 13 1.47 20.29 -6.65
N GLN A 14 0.23 20.18 -6.17
CA GLN A 14 -0.14 19.34 -5.02
C GLN A 14 -0.01 17.83 -5.30
N LEU A 15 -0.13 17.40 -6.56
CA LEU A 15 0.02 16.00 -6.94
C LEU A 15 1.45 15.50 -6.72
N SER A 16 2.43 16.41 -6.66
CA SER A 16 3.81 16.07 -6.31
C SER A 16 3.98 15.49 -4.90
N LEU A 17 2.98 15.63 -4.00
CA LEU A 17 2.98 14.99 -2.68
C LEU A 17 2.62 13.50 -2.73
N THR A 18 2.09 13.00 -3.86
CA THR A 18 1.71 11.59 -4.04
C THR A 18 2.86 10.64 -3.70
N LYS A 19 2.65 9.73 -2.74
CA LYS A 19 3.63 8.69 -2.36
C LYS A 19 3.63 7.51 -3.32
N PHE A 20 2.45 7.05 -3.72
CA PHE A 20 2.28 5.87 -4.56
C PHE A 20 1.30 6.19 -5.70
N LEU A 21 1.77 6.13 -6.94
CA LEU A 21 0.97 6.39 -8.13
C LEU A 21 0.76 5.11 -8.91
N ILE A 22 -0.50 4.75 -9.15
CA ILE A 22 -0.91 3.62 -9.99
C ILE A 22 -1.30 4.15 -11.36
N ILE A 23 -0.81 3.52 -12.42
CA ILE A 23 -1.15 3.88 -13.81
C ILE A 23 -1.63 2.64 -14.56
N THR A 24 -2.74 2.82 -15.28
CA THR A 24 -3.27 1.86 -16.25
C THR A 24 -3.70 2.57 -17.53
N ASP A 25 -3.73 1.83 -18.63
CA ASP A 25 -4.32 2.21 -19.92
C ASP A 25 -5.69 1.53 -20.16
N GLY A 26 -6.14 0.70 -19.21
CA GLY A 26 -7.43 0.00 -19.29
C GLY A 26 -8.63 0.90 -18.97
N PRO A 27 -9.82 0.59 -19.53
CA PRO A 27 -11.06 1.33 -19.27
C PRO A 27 -11.68 0.91 -17.92
N VAL A 28 -11.01 1.24 -16.81
CA VAL A 28 -11.42 0.86 -15.44
C VAL A 28 -11.91 2.08 -14.68
N ASP A 29 -12.95 1.90 -13.86
CA ASP A 29 -13.39 2.92 -12.91
C ASP A 29 -12.36 3.08 -11.78
N ILE A 30 -11.56 4.14 -11.86
CA ILE A 30 -10.53 4.46 -10.85
C ILE A 30 -11.10 4.82 -9.47
N SER A 31 -12.41 5.12 -9.37
CA SER A 31 -13.08 5.34 -8.09
C SER A 31 -13.42 4.02 -7.37
N ASN A 32 -13.45 2.91 -8.10
CA ASN A 32 -13.62 1.57 -7.56
C ASN A 32 -12.24 0.90 -7.36
N PHE A 33 -11.66 1.11 -6.18
CA PHE A 33 -10.31 0.61 -5.90
C PHE A 33 -10.19 -0.93 -6.03
N ARG A 34 -11.23 -1.70 -5.67
CA ARG A 34 -11.21 -3.16 -5.82
C ARG A 34 -11.02 -3.55 -7.29
N GLU A 35 -11.75 -2.90 -8.19
CA GLU A 35 -11.67 -3.13 -9.63
C GLU A 35 -10.32 -2.66 -10.20
N LEU A 36 -9.89 -1.45 -9.84
CA LEU A 36 -8.59 -0.90 -10.23
C LEU A 36 -7.45 -1.81 -9.79
N TRP A 37 -7.37 -2.17 -8.51
CA TRP A 37 -6.29 -2.97 -7.97
C TRP A 37 -6.23 -4.37 -8.59
N THR A 38 -7.39 -5.02 -8.75
CA THR A 38 -7.50 -6.31 -9.45
C THR A 38 -6.99 -6.19 -10.88
N HIS A 39 -7.42 -5.17 -11.63
CA HIS A 39 -6.98 -4.93 -13.00
C HIS A 39 -5.46 -4.76 -13.12
N ILE A 40 -4.85 -4.03 -12.19
CA ILE A 40 -3.40 -3.83 -12.12
C ILE A 40 -2.69 -5.14 -11.80
N LEU A 41 -3.14 -5.89 -10.79
CA LEU A 41 -2.52 -7.15 -10.39
C LEU A 41 -2.61 -8.22 -11.47
N GLU A 42 -3.60 -8.20 -12.34
CA GLU A 42 -3.66 -9.10 -13.51
C GLU A 42 -2.57 -8.82 -14.55
N ARG A 43 -1.97 -7.61 -14.56
CA ARG A 43 -1.14 -7.09 -15.67
C ARG A 43 0.29 -6.71 -15.27
N VAL A 44 0.51 -6.28 -14.03
CA VAL A 44 1.81 -5.77 -13.58
C VAL A 44 2.89 -6.84 -13.69
N ASN A 45 4.01 -6.59 -14.36
CA ASN A 45 5.20 -7.42 -14.24
C ASN A 45 6.17 -6.78 -13.24
N TRP A 46 6.27 -7.36 -12.05
CA TRP A 46 7.10 -6.86 -10.94
C TRP A 46 8.59 -6.78 -11.24
N GLN A 47 9.08 -7.41 -12.33
CA GLN A 47 10.46 -7.27 -12.79
C GLN A 47 10.73 -5.98 -13.58
N ARG A 48 9.70 -5.21 -13.95
CA ARG A 48 9.85 -4.03 -14.83
C ARG A 48 8.86 -2.88 -14.59
N ASP A 49 7.71 -3.16 -13.97
CA ASP A 49 6.57 -2.24 -13.97
C ASP A 49 6.39 -1.48 -12.64
N LEU A 50 7.22 -1.75 -11.64
CA LEU A 50 7.32 -0.97 -10.40
C LEU A 50 8.58 -0.11 -10.42
N PHE A 51 8.43 1.21 -10.32
CA PHE A 51 9.54 2.16 -10.24
C PHE A 51 9.57 2.78 -8.85
N ILE A 52 10.67 2.59 -8.14
CA ILE A 52 10.89 3.20 -6.82
C ILE A 52 11.86 4.37 -6.96
N PHE A 53 11.46 5.53 -6.45
CA PHE A 53 12.28 6.74 -6.34
C PHE A 53 12.74 6.87 -4.89
N ALA A 54 13.82 6.17 -4.54
CA ALA A 54 14.19 5.90 -3.15
C ALA A 54 14.66 7.10 -2.30
N ASN A 55 15.11 8.18 -2.93
CA ASN A 55 15.75 9.31 -2.23
C ASN A 55 15.16 10.64 -2.70
N VAL A 56 13.89 10.89 -2.35
CA VAL A 56 13.14 12.08 -2.78
C VAL A 56 12.53 12.82 -1.59
N SER A 57 11.99 14.00 -1.87
CA SER A 57 11.21 14.74 -0.89
C SER A 57 9.86 14.06 -0.65
N GLN A 58 9.47 13.99 0.63
CA GLN A 58 8.21 13.41 1.09
C GLN A 58 7.36 14.48 1.82
N ASP A 59 6.06 14.23 1.92
CA ASP A 59 5.15 15.08 2.68
C ASP A 59 5.59 15.20 4.15
N THR A 60 5.46 16.40 4.72
CA THR A 60 5.94 16.70 6.08
C THR A 60 5.17 15.92 7.16
N LEU A 61 3.92 15.52 6.89
CA LEU A 61 3.08 14.74 7.80
C LEU A 61 3.16 13.24 7.52
N ASP A 62 3.92 12.81 6.53
CA ASP A 62 4.19 11.41 6.28
C ASP A 62 5.47 10.95 7.00
N TYR A 63 5.28 10.37 8.18
CA TYR A 63 6.32 9.86 9.08
C TYR A 63 6.86 8.48 8.67
N THR A 64 6.46 7.93 7.52
CA THR A 64 6.96 6.63 7.04
C THR A 64 8.43 6.68 6.62
N GLY A 65 8.91 7.86 6.20
CA GLY A 65 10.27 8.08 5.72
C GLY A 65 11.36 8.07 6.80
N PRO A 66 12.65 7.97 6.38
CA PRO A 66 13.81 7.90 7.29
C PRO A 66 14.04 9.20 8.09
N SER A 67 13.48 10.32 7.65
CA SER A 67 13.51 11.59 8.38
C SER A 67 12.47 12.55 7.79
N VAL A 68 12.05 13.56 8.56
CA VAL A 68 11.10 14.60 8.09
C VAL A 68 11.50 15.15 6.70
N ASN A 69 10.54 15.20 5.79
CA ASN A 69 10.68 15.64 4.38
C ASN A 69 11.58 14.77 3.49
N LYS A 70 12.04 13.59 3.95
CA LYS A 70 12.77 12.63 3.12
C LYS A 70 12.04 11.29 3.11
N GLY A 71 12.00 10.65 1.96
CA GLY A 71 11.50 9.29 1.80
C GLY A 71 11.54 8.87 0.36
N SER A 72 10.58 8.06 -0.05
CA SER A 72 10.50 7.54 -1.39
C SER A 72 9.10 7.62 -1.97
N LYS A 73 9.06 7.51 -3.30
CA LYS A 73 7.82 7.42 -4.06
C LYS A 73 7.85 6.17 -4.91
N ALA A 74 6.68 5.66 -5.26
CA ALA A 74 6.55 4.59 -6.23
C ALA A 74 5.60 4.94 -7.35
N LEU A 75 5.91 4.41 -8.53
CA LEU A 75 5.06 4.39 -9.69
C LEU A 75 4.86 2.93 -10.12
N LEU A 76 3.62 2.45 -9.99
CA LEU A 76 3.21 1.10 -10.37
C LEU A 76 2.41 1.13 -11.66
N MET A 77 2.81 0.34 -12.65
CA MET A 77 2.15 0.28 -13.95
C MET A 77 1.47 -1.09 -14.16
N GLY A 78 0.17 -1.06 -14.44
CA GLY A 78 -0.59 -2.22 -14.91
C GLY A 78 -1.13 -1.92 -16.30
N LEU A 79 -0.30 -2.14 -17.31
CA LEU A 79 -0.55 -1.74 -18.69
C LEU A 79 -0.79 -2.94 -19.60
N GLY A 80 -1.49 -2.69 -20.70
CA GLY A 80 -1.67 -3.64 -21.78
C GLY A 80 -3.05 -4.33 -21.76
N PRO A 81 -3.48 -4.83 -22.93
CA PRO A 81 -4.82 -5.38 -23.08
C PRO A 81 -5.01 -6.70 -22.32
N ASP A 82 -3.99 -7.55 -22.33
CA ASP A 82 -4.08 -8.94 -21.89
C ASP A 82 -3.68 -9.10 -20.42
N LYS A 83 -4.44 -9.94 -19.70
CA LYS A 83 -4.03 -10.43 -18.39
C LYS A 83 -2.80 -11.34 -18.56
N ILE A 84 -1.84 -11.23 -17.66
CA ILE A 84 -0.65 -12.10 -17.63
C ILE A 84 -0.70 -13.12 -16.50
N ARG A 85 -1.74 -13.08 -15.65
CA ARG A 85 -2.01 -14.06 -14.59
C ARG A 85 -3.48 -14.08 -14.21
N GLU A 86 -3.89 -15.19 -13.62
CA GLU A 86 -5.11 -15.29 -12.81
C GLU A 86 -4.78 -14.98 -11.34
N LEU A 87 -5.75 -14.44 -10.62
CA LEU A 87 -5.56 -13.98 -9.25
C LEU A 87 -6.25 -14.91 -8.25
N PRO A 88 -5.55 -15.39 -7.20
CA PRO A 88 -6.19 -16.17 -6.13
C PRO A 88 -7.18 -15.31 -5.33
N ASP A 89 -8.30 -15.89 -4.93
CA ASP A 89 -9.35 -15.24 -4.14
C ASP A 89 -9.63 -15.95 -2.80
N THR A 90 -8.95 -17.07 -2.54
CA THR A 90 -9.16 -17.93 -1.38
C THR A 90 -7.83 -18.44 -0.82
N PHE A 91 -7.71 -18.39 0.51
CA PHE A 91 -6.54 -18.86 1.24
C PHE A 91 -6.84 -20.18 1.97
N ALA A 92 -5.94 -21.14 1.83
CA ALA A 92 -6.02 -22.46 2.47
C ALA A 92 -4.61 -23.03 2.70
N GLY A 93 -3.71 -22.21 3.23
CA GLY A 93 -2.31 -22.56 3.48
C GLY A 93 -1.92 -22.37 4.94
N VAL A 94 -0.64 -22.59 5.23
CA VAL A 94 -0.02 -22.22 6.51
C VAL A 94 0.68 -20.88 6.39
N LEU A 95 0.89 -20.21 7.51
CA LEU A 95 1.67 -18.98 7.61
C LEU A 95 2.98 -19.27 8.36
N PRO A 96 4.05 -18.48 8.11
CA PRO A 96 5.27 -18.60 8.88
C PRO A 96 5.02 -18.18 10.35
N ARG A 97 5.98 -18.51 11.23
CA ARG A 97 5.94 -18.07 12.63
C ARG A 97 5.88 -16.54 12.69
N GLY A 98 5.05 -16.02 13.60
CA GLY A 98 4.84 -14.58 13.78
C GLY A 98 3.76 -14.00 12.86
N CYS A 99 3.11 -14.83 12.04
CA CYS A 99 1.97 -14.43 11.21
C CYS A 99 0.71 -15.22 11.58
N CYS A 100 -0.45 -14.55 11.56
CA CYS A 100 -1.75 -15.14 11.82
C CYS A 100 -2.89 -14.43 11.05
N ASN A 101 -4.12 -14.89 11.26
CA ASN A 101 -5.37 -14.29 10.74
C ASN A 101 -5.34 -13.89 9.25
N PRO A 102 -5.03 -14.81 8.31
CA PRO A 102 -4.98 -14.48 6.90
C PRO A 102 -6.38 -14.16 6.35
N VAL A 103 -6.51 -13.04 5.63
CA VAL A 103 -7.74 -12.61 4.96
C VAL A 103 -7.47 -12.42 3.46
N ALA A 104 -8.10 -13.26 2.64
CA ALA A 104 -8.14 -13.07 1.18
C ALA A 104 -9.11 -11.93 0.84
N TYR A 105 -8.64 -10.68 0.94
CA TYR A 105 -9.52 -9.50 0.97
C TYR A 105 -10.06 -9.11 -0.42
N MET A 106 -9.23 -9.24 -1.44
CA MET A 106 -9.59 -9.07 -2.85
C MET A 106 -8.71 -9.95 -3.73
N PRO A 107 -9.12 -10.26 -4.98
CA PRO A 107 -8.34 -11.13 -5.85
C PRO A 107 -6.88 -10.68 -5.93
N GLY A 108 -5.97 -11.59 -5.62
CA GLY A 108 -4.52 -11.37 -5.68
C GLY A 108 -3.90 -10.67 -4.46
N THR A 109 -4.72 -10.30 -3.46
CA THR A 109 -4.27 -9.59 -2.25
C THR A 109 -4.62 -10.38 -1.00
N LEU A 110 -3.60 -10.89 -0.33
CA LEU A 110 -3.72 -11.48 1.00
C LEU A 110 -3.39 -10.42 2.05
N VAL A 111 -4.20 -10.29 3.11
CA VAL A 111 -3.86 -9.49 4.29
C VAL A 111 -3.48 -10.46 5.40
N VAL A 112 -2.35 -10.22 6.06
CA VAL A 112 -1.80 -11.10 7.09
C VAL A 112 -1.48 -10.27 8.33
N GLU A 113 -1.92 -10.73 9.48
CA GLU A 113 -1.59 -10.13 10.76
C GLU A 113 -0.22 -10.62 11.22
N GLY A 114 0.66 -9.71 11.63
CA GLY A 114 2.02 -10.02 12.07
C GLY A 114 2.26 -9.64 13.52
N ASP A 115 3.26 -10.27 14.12
CA ASP A 115 3.93 -9.73 15.31
C ASP A 115 4.38 -8.28 15.03
N SER A 116 4.39 -7.43 16.06
CA SER A 116 4.75 -6.01 15.93
C SER A 116 6.10 -5.81 15.25
N TYR A 117 6.29 -4.68 14.56
CA TYR A 117 7.57 -4.36 13.93
C TYR A 117 8.72 -4.36 14.93
N GLU A 118 8.50 -3.83 16.15
CA GLU A 118 9.51 -3.81 17.23
C GLU A 118 9.96 -5.20 17.68
N SER A 119 9.04 -6.16 17.73
CA SER A 119 9.38 -7.54 18.11
C SER A 119 10.08 -8.30 17.00
N ASP A 120 9.80 -7.97 15.74
CA ASP A 120 10.30 -8.71 14.58
C ASP A 120 10.34 -7.85 13.31
N ALA A 121 11.41 -7.09 13.14
CA ALA A 121 11.58 -6.17 12.01
C ALA A 121 11.68 -6.93 10.66
N ASP A 122 12.27 -8.12 10.64
CA ASP A 122 12.53 -8.89 9.42
C ASP A 122 11.35 -9.80 9.00
N LEU A 123 10.20 -9.70 9.67
CA LEU A 123 9.03 -10.55 9.39
C LEU A 123 8.50 -10.40 7.95
N ALA A 124 8.54 -9.19 7.38
CA ALA A 124 8.08 -8.94 6.02
C ALA A 124 8.94 -9.68 4.96
N GLU A 125 10.26 -9.67 5.13
CA GLU A 125 11.20 -10.39 4.25
C GLU A 125 10.99 -11.89 4.35
N ARG A 126 10.92 -12.44 5.57
CA ARG A 126 10.64 -13.89 5.77
C ARG A 126 9.27 -14.31 5.23
N LEU A 127 8.27 -13.43 5.32
CA LEU A 127 6.94 -13.69 4.77
C LEU A 127 6.98 -13.73 3.23
N ALA A 128 7.78 -12.86 2.60
CA ALA A 128 7.95 -12.83 1.16
C ALA A 128 8.63 -14.11 0.63
N GLU A 129 9.61 -14.64 1.37
CA GLU A 129 10.35 -15.85 1.03
C GLU A 129 9.58 -17.16 1.30
N PHE A 130 8.42 -17.10 1.97
CA PHE A 130 7.69 -18.28 2.39
C PHE A 130 6.97 -18.98 1.22
N SER A 131 7.41 -20.19 0.86
CA SER A 131 7.06 -20.85 -0.40
C SER A 131 5.57 -21.11 -0.62
N GLU A 132 4.82 -21.34 0.46
CA GLU A 132 3.38 -21.62 0.47
C GLU A 132 2.54 -20.41 0.01
N LEU A 133 3.16 -19.23 -0.01
CA LEU A 133 2.55 -17.97 -0.44
C LEU A 133 2.95 -17.55 -1.86
N SER A 134 3.80 -18.33 -2.55
CA SER A 134 4.28 -18.08 -3.93
C SER A 134 3.18 -17.80 -4.96
N ARG A 135 1.97 -18.31 -4.75
CA ARG A 135 0.81 -18.07 -5.63
C ARG A 135 0.18 -16.68 -5.49
N TRP A 136 0.45 -15.96 -4.40
CA TRP A 136 -0.11 -14.64 -4.15
C TRP A 136 0.74 -13.57 -4.82
N PRO A 137 0.18 -12.70 -5.68
CA PRO A 137 0.91 -11.57 -6.23
C PRO A 137 1.31 -10.55 -5.15
N VAL A 138 0.41 -10.26 -4.22
CA VAL A 138 0.61 -9.25 -3.17
C VAL A 138 0.13 -9.77 -1.82
N ILE A 139 0.88 -9.39 -0.79
CA ILE A 139 0.53 -9.60 0.61
C ILE A 139 0.70 -8.27 1.36
N LEU A 140 -0.26 -7.89 2.18
CA LEU A 140 -0.12 -6.80 3.14
C LEU A 140 0.13 -7.41 4.52
N LEU A 141 1.25 -7.06 5.13
CA LEU A 141 1.54 -7.39 6.52
C LEU A 141 1.07 -6.23 7.41
N VAL A 142 0.16 -6.50 8.34
CA VAL A 142 -0.51 -5.47 9.16
C VAL A 142 -0.50 -5.84 10.64
N ASP A 143 -0.74 -4.86 11.52
CA ASP A 143 -0.90 -5.08 12.97
C ASP A 143 -2.22 -5.79 13.32
N SER A 144 -3.28 -5.58 12.53
CA SER A 144 -4.56 -6.28 12.68
C SER A 144 -5.22 -6.51 11.34
N SER A 145 -5.43 -7.78 10.98
CA SER A 145 -6.14 -8.10 9.73
C SER A 145 -7.60 -7.69 9.78
N ASN A 146 -8.24 -7.76 10.95
CA ASN A 146 -9.65 -7.37 11.12
C ASN A 146 -9.84 -5.86 10.93
N GLU A 147 -9.01 -5.03 11.56
CA GLU A 147 -9.10 -3.56 11.41
C GLU A 147 -8.81 -3.15 9.96
N ALA A 148 -7.72 -3.68 9.38
CA ALA A 148 -7.32 -3.36 8.01
C ALA A 148 -8.34 -3.79 6.94
N THR A 149 -9.23 -4.75 7.25
CA THR A 149 -10.19 -5.29 6.27
C THR A 149 -11.65 -4.98 6.59
N CYS A 150 -11.94 -4.23 7.66
CA CYS A 150 -13.32 -3.94 8.05
C CYS A 150 -14.08 -3.04 7.05
N SER A 151 -13.36 -2.25 6.25
CA SER A 151 -13.92 -1.47 5.14
C SER A 151 -12.86 -1.15 4.09
N MET A 152 -13.28 -0.73 2.89
CA MET A 152 -12.34 -0.27 1.86
C MET A 152 -11.57 0.98 2.30
N GLN A 153 -12.20 1.85 3.09
CA GLN A 153 -11.57 3.05 3.63
C GLN A 153 -10.41 2.68 4.57
N GLU A 154 -10.65 1.78 5.53
CA GLU A 154 -9.61 1.34 6.47
C GLU A 154 -8.52 0.52 5.78
N PHE A 155 -8.87 -0.25 4.75
CA PHE A 155 -7.90 -0.94 3.91
C PHE A 155 -6.96 0.06 3.22
N LEU A 156 -7.51 1.07 2.55
CA LEU A 156 -6.72 2.10 1.87
C LEU A 156 -5.89 2.93 2.85
N TRP A 157 -6.47 3.27 4.00
CA TRP A 157 -5.77 3.97 5.06
C TRP A 157 -4.57 3.16 5.55
N THR A 158 -4.79 1.92 5.98
CA THR A 158 -3.72 1.03 6.44
C THR A 158 -2.67 0.81 5.35
N PHE A 159 -3.12 0.50 4.13
CA PHE A 159 -2.23 0.19 3.02
C PHE A 159 -1.37 1.39 2.66
N PHE A 160 -1.91 2.59 2.44
CA PHE A 160 -1.11 3.70 1.89
C PHE A 160 -0.51 4.66 2.93
N THR A 161 -0.87 4.55 4.21
CA THR A 161 -0.32 5.43 5.26
C THR A 161 0.79 4.80 6.10
N ARG A 162 0.98 3.47 6.05
CA ARG A 162 1.89 2.76 6.96
C ARG A 162 3.12 2.11 6.31
N PHE A 163 3.41 2.43 5.04
CA PHE A 163 4.65 1.98 4.39
C PHE A 163 5.33 3.09 3.62
N GLU A 164 6.64 2.93 3.47
CA GLU A 164 7.53 3.70 2.62
C GLU A 164 8.02 2.81 1.46
N PRO A 165 7.85 3.21 0.17
CA PRO A 165 8.08 2.31 -0.96
C PRO A 165 9.47 1.67 -1.09
N ALA A 166 10.54 2.31 -0.62
CA ALA A 166 11.92 1.84 -0.76
C ALA A 166 12.39 0.99 0.42
N ALA A 167 11.71 1.07 1.57
CA ALA A 167 12.06 0.40 2.81
C ALA A 167 11.13 -0.76 3.15
N ASP A 168 9.85 -0.67 2.77
CA ASP A 168 8.80 -1.55 3.27
C ASP A 168 8.15 -2.41 2.16
N ILE A 169 8.73 -2.45 0.94
CA ILE A 169 8.31 -3.36 -0.14
C ILE A 169 9.34 -4.46 -0.30
N HIS A 170 8.90 -5.71 -0.12
CA HIS A 170 9.75 -6.90 -0.19
C HIS A 170 9.21 -7.87 -1.25
N GLY A 171 10.08 -8.38 -2.11
CA GLY A 171 9.79 -9.53 -2.97
C GLY A 171 10.40 -10.80 -2.40
N SER A 172 9.92 -11.96 -2.85
CA SER A 172 10.55 -13.26 -2.52
C SER A 172 11.99 -13.36 -3.03
N ALA A 173 12.29 -12.60 -4.08
CA ALA A 173 13.65 -12.34 -4.55
C ALA A 173 13.71 -10.95 -5.21
N THR A 174 14.92 -10.40 -5.25
CA THR A 174 15.22 -9.11 -5.88
C THR A 174 16.31 -9.29 -6.94
N SER A 175 16.15 -8.65 -8.11
CA SER A 175 17.15 -8.68 -9.18
C SER A 175 17.42 -7.27 -9.71
N VAL A 176 18.63 -7.03 -10.22
CA VAL A 176 18.97 -5.77 -10.89
C VAL A 176 19.22 -6.02 -12.37
N GLN A 177 18.36 -5.45 -13.21
CA GLN A 177 18.48 -5.52 -14.67
C GLN A 177 18.57 -4.11 -15.24
N ARG A 178 19.71 -3.76 -15.85
CA ARG A 178 19.95 -2.42 -16.43
C ARG A 178 19.70 -1.27 -15.42
N PHE A 179 20.11 -1.44 -14.16
CA PHE A 179 19.84 -0.51 -13.04
C PHE A 179 18.36 -0.34 -12.66
N HIS A 180 17.48 -1.23 -13.14
CA HIS A 180 16.13 -1.37 -12.63
C HIS A 180 16.10 -2.49 -11.60
N VAL A 181 15.50 -2.24 -10.44
CA VAL A 181 15.29 -3.24 -9.39
C VAL A 181 13.97 -3.94 -9.66
N GLY A 182 14.03 -5.21 -10.05
CA GLY A 182 12.87 -6.07 -10.26
C GLY A 182 12.62 -6.97 -9.05
N LEU A 183 11.35 -7.28 -8.78
CA LEU A 183 10.93 -8.15 -7.67
C LEU A 183 10.24 -9.42 -8.17
N GLU A 184 10.39 -10.51 -7.42
CA GLU A 184 9.63 -11.74 -7.60
C GLU A 184 8.49 -11.85 -6.57
N PRO A 185 7.27 -12.24 -6.97
CA PRO A 185 6.15 -12.45 -6.03
C PRO A 185 6.39 -13.58 -5.02
N PRO A 186 5.69 -13.57 -3.87
CA PRO A 186 4.76 -12.52 -3.42
C PRO A 186 5.48 -11.20 -3.13
N ILE A 187 4.80 -10.09 -3.44
CA ILE A 187 5.25 -8.77 -3.03
C ILE A 187 4.57 -8.43 -1.71
N VAL A 188 5.35 -8.40 -0.64
CA VAL A 188 4.92 -8.02 0.70
C VAL A 188 5.08 -6.51 0.86
N PHE A 189 3.99 -5.83 1.22
CA PHE A 189 4.03 -4.48 1.76
C PHE A 189 3.96 -4.55 3.28
N ASP A 190 5.00 -4.11 3.97
CA ASP A 190 5.00 -4.01 5.43
C ASP A 190 4.22 -2.75 5.85
N CYS A 191 2.96 -2.94 6.23
CA CYS A 191 2.06 -1.89 6.70
C CYS A 191 1.90 -1.89 8.23
N ARG A 192 2.80 -2.55 8.98
CA ARG A 192 2.81 -2.48 10.44
C ARG A 192 3.21 -1.08 10.92
N MET A 193 2.77 -0.68 12.09
CA MET A 193 3.25 0.53 12.75
C MET A 193 4.73 0.38 13.11
N LYS A 194 5.54 1.39 12.77
CA LYS A 194 6.96 1.43 13.15
C LYS A 194 7.17 2.33 14.37
N PRO A 195 8.15 2.04 15.24
CA PRO A 195 8.35 2.76 16.51
C PRO A 195 8.72 4.24 16.36
N TRP A 196 9.13 4.69 15.18
CA TRP A 196 9.39 6.10 14.89
C TRP A 196 8.17 6.86 14.36
N TYR A 197 7.04 6.20 14.14
CA TYR A 197 5.80 6.89 13.77
C TYR A 197 5.31 7.71 14.96
N THR A 198 4.68 8.84 14.67
CA THR A 198 4.02 9.61 15.71
C THR A 198 2.88 8.79 16.33
N GLU A 199 2.65 9.01 17.63
CA GLU A 199 1.48 8.45 18.28
C GLU A 199 0.21 8.86 17.53
N VAL A 200 -0.75 7.95 17.47
CA VAL A 200 -2.05 8.21 16.85
C VAL A 200 -2.67 9.40 17.59
N LEU A 201 -2.97 10.47 16.84
CA LEU A 201 -3.62 11.65 17.41
C LEU A 201 -5.05 11.30 17.79
N GLU A 202 -5.36 11.40 19.08
CA GLU A 202 -6.73 11.29 19.58
C GLU A 202 -7.43 12.64 19.53
N VAL A 203 -8.71 12.63 19.18
CA VAL A 203 -9.52 13.85 19.16
C VAL A 203 -9.83 14.27 20.59
N ASP A 204 -9.48 15.51 20.94
CA ASP A 204 -9.88 16.11 22.21
C ASP A 204 -11.42 16.19 22.30
N GLN A 205 -11.98 15.45 23.26
CA GLN A 205 -13.44 15.25 23.37
C GLN A 205 -14.22 16.57 23.56
N PRO A 206 -13.80 17.51 24.43
CA PRO A 206 -14.43 18.83 24.52
C PRO A 206 -14.41 19.61 23.20
N THR A 207 -13.30 19.54 22.45
CA THR A 207 -13.19 20.20 21.15
C THR A 207 -14.13 19.58 20.13
N ARG A 208 -14.24 18.25 20.09
CA ARG A 208 -15.20 17.54 19.24
C ARG A 208 -16.62 18.00 19.49
N GLU A 209 -17.04 18.00 20.76
CA GLU A 209 -18.38 18.40 21.16
C GLU A 209 -18.69 19.85 20.73
N LEU A 210 -17.71 20.75 20.88
CA LEU A 210 -17.84 22.14 20.45
C LEU A 210 -17.99 22.29 18.93
N VAL A 211 -17.28 21.47 18.15
CA VAL A 211 -17.39 21.45 16.69
C VAL A 211 -18.74 20.88 16.28
N ASP A 212 -19.15 19.74 16.83
CA ASP A 212 -20.41 19.08 16.53
C ASP A 212 -21.61 20.00 16.82
N GLU A 213 -21.62 20.69 17.97
CA GLU A 213 -22.67 21.68 18.31
C GLU A 213 -22.75 22.82 17.28
N LYS A 214 -21.59 23.31 16.81
CA LYS A 214 -21.52 24.44 15.87
C LYS A 214 -21.73 24.03 14.43
N PHE A 215 -21.42 22.79 14.06
CA PHE A 215 -21.45 22.31 12.69
C PHE A 215 -22.85 22.47 12.11
N ASP A 216 -23.87 22.04 12.86
CA ASP A 216 -25.26 22.26 12.49
C ASP A 216 -25.59 23.76 12.36
N ARG A 217 -25.07 24.61 13.24
CA ARG A 217 -25.38 26.05 13.18
C ARG A 217 -24.74 26.75 11.98
N ILE A 218 -23.54 26.32 11.58
CA ILE A 218 -22.70 27.03 10.60
C ILE A 218 -22.86 26.46 9.19
N ILE A 219 -22.99 25.15 9.06
CA ILE A 219 -23.06 24.49 7.75
C ILE A 219 -24.52 24.48 7.27
N PRO A 220 -24.81 25.05 6.08
CA PRO A 220 -26.16 25.03 5.51
C PRO A 220 -26.69 23.61 5.36
N TYR A 221 -27.98 23.40 5.61
CA TYR A 221 -28.64 22.08 5.56
C TYR A 221 -28.34 21.27 4.28
N LYS A 222 -28.18 21.93 3.14
CA LYS A 222 -27.86 21.27 1.86
C LYS A 222 -26.46 20.63 1.78
N TRP A 223 -25.58 20.95 2.74
CA TRP A 223 -24.19 20.51 2.83
C TRP A 223 -23.87 19.80 4.15
N ARG A 224 -24.89 19.58 4.98
CA ARG A 224 -24.83 18.60 6.06
C ARG A 224 -25.12 17.23 5.47
#